data_AF-A0A0F8Y0H5-F1
#
_entry.id   AF-A0A0F8Y0H5-F1
#
_cell.length_a   1.000
_cell.length_b   1.000
_cell.length_c   1.000
_cell.angle_alpha   90.00
_cell.angle_beta   90.00
_cell.angle_gamma   90.00
#
_symmetry.space_group_name_H-M   'P 1'
#
loop_
_entity.id
_entity.type
_entity.pdbx_description
1 polymer ?
#
loop_
_entity_poly.entity_id
_entity_poly.type
_entity_poly.pdbx_seq_one_letter_code
_entity_poly.pdbx_strand_id
1 'polypeptide(L)'
;LSAGAAADGYKALTFHNVGSDYPLYDDLKKHVVDTGKAAGAGDQVGTVLYNRGVYAAMLVSEAARTAQEIHGVSNITGGQMRDGMEQLEITEEKMAALGLPDFGPEFSVSCDNHGGEGFVAVTQWDAEAKEWNLVSDFMQSDQDVIQPLIDEDSKAYATENAIEGNC
;
A
#
# COMPACT_ATOMS: atom_id res chain seq x y z
N LEU A 1 -13.97 4.11 17.85
CA LEU A 1 -14.49 2.80 17.36
C LEU A 1 -14.78 1.90 18.55
N SER A 2 -15.91 1.18 18.54
CA SER A 2 -15.93 -0.18 19.07
C SER A 2 -17.13 -0.91 18.49
N ALA A 3 -16.91 -1.99 17.75
CA ALA A 3 -17.96 -2.91 17.31
C ALA A 3 -18.51 -3.78 18.47
N GLY A 4 -18.38 -3.30 19.72
CA GLY A 4 -18.72 -4.02 20.95
C GLY A 4 -17.84 -5.23 21.21
N ALA A 5 -18.01 -5.85 22.38
CA ALA A 5 -17.30 -7.09 22.74
C ALA A 5 -17.66 -8.27 21.82
N ALA A 6 -18.82 -8.22 21.15
CA ALA A 6 -19.26 -9.26 20.22
C ALA A 6 -18.42 -9.35 18.94
N ALA A 7 -17.62 -8.32 18.63
CA ALA A 7 -16.72 -8.32 17.49
C ALA A 7 -15.34 -8.92 17.82
N ASP A 8 -15.08 -9.30 19.07
CA ASP A 8 -13.83 -9.95 19.46
C ASP A 8 -13.56 -11.19 18.61
N GLY A 9 -12.34 -11.32 18.09
CA GLY A 9 -11.96 -12.40 17.18
C GLY A 9 -12.41 -12.21 15.72
N TYR A 10 -13.05 -11.10 15.36
CA TYR A 10 -13.36 -10.78 13.97
C TYR A 10 -12.09 -10.73 13.13
N LYS A 11 -12.12 -11.37 11.96
CA LYS A 11 -10.99 -11.44 11.03
C LYS A 11 -11.24 -10.63 9.76
N ALA A 12 -10.20 -9.97 9.28
CA ALA A 12 -10.22 -9.21 8.04
C ALA A 12 -8.95 -9.49 7.22
N LEU A 13 -9.02 -9.31 5.90
CA LEU A 13 -7.85 -9.30 5.04
C LEU A 13 -7.18 -7.93 5.06
N THR A 14 -5.85 -7.93 4.98
CA THR A 14 -5.03 -6.73 4.85
C THR A 14 -3.89 -6.96 3.87
N PHE A 15 -3.36 -5.87 3.32
CA PHE A 15 -2.16 -5.85 2.48
C PHE A 15 -1.03 -4.99 3.10
N HIS A 16 -1.24 -4.55 4.34
CA HIS A 16 -0.27 -3.82 5.14
C HIS A 16 -0.42 -4.19 6.63
N ASN A 17 0.60 -3.93 7.42
CA ASN A 17 0.67 -4.22 8.84
C ASN A 17 -0.12 -3.17 9.66
N VAL A 18 -0.24 -3.42 10.96
CA VAL A 18 -1.16 -2.74 11.88
C VAL A 18 -0.40 -2.00 12.99
N GLY A 19 -1.09 -1.11 13.68
CA GLY A 19 -0.50 -0.33 14.77
C GLY A 19 0.41 0.80 14.27
N SER A 20 1.16 1.39 15.20
CA SER A 20 1.97 2.59 14.98
C SER A 20 3.36 2.51 15.58
N ASP A 21 3.82 1.32 15.94
CA ASP A 21 5.16 1.10 16.50
C ASP A 21 6.21 1.01 15.37
N TYR A 22 6.34 2.11 14.62
CA TYR A 22 7.30 2.23 13.51
C TYR A 22 8.04 3.56 13.57
N PRO A 23 9.33 3.62 13.18
CA PRO A 23 10.10 4.86 13.20
C PRO A 23 9.45 6.04 12.46
N LEU A 24 8.71 5.77 11.37
CA LEU A 24 7.99 6.81 10.64
C LEU A 24 6.99 7.58 11.51
N TYR A 25 6.40 6.94 12.53
CA TYR A 25 5.43 7.59 13.41
C TYR A 25 6.05 8.64 14.33
N ASP A 26 7.33 8.49 14.70
CA ASP A 26 8.07 9.52 15.42
C ASP A 26 8.27 10.77 14.55
N ASP A 27 8.60 10.56 13.27
CA ASP A 27 8.73 11.65 12.30
C ASP A 27 7.38 12.31 12.00
N LEU A 28 6.30 11.54 11.84
CA LEU A 28 4.94 12.07 11.70
C LEU A 28 4.56 12.92 12.93
N LYS A 29 4.85 12.43 14.13
CA LYS A 29 4.60 13.17 15.35
C LYS A 29 5.34 14.50 15.34
N LYS A 30 6.66 14.46 15.14
CA LYS A 30 7.55 15.63 15.19
C LYS A 30 7.24 16.67 14.11
N HIS A 31 7.03 16.22 12.88
CA HIS A 31 6.97 17.10 11.71
C HIS A 31 5.55 17.51 11.34
N VAL A 32 4.54 16.70 11.71
CA VAL A 32 3.14 16.93 11.34
C VAL A 32 2.26 17.20 12.55
N VAL A 33 2.22 16.29 13.52
CA VAL A 33 1.27 16.39 14.65
C VAL A 33 1.63 17.55 15.58
N ASP A 34 2.87 17.57 16.09
CA ASP A 34 3.34 18.57 17.05
C ASP A 34 3.41 19.98 16.45
N THR A 35 3.45 20.08 15.12
CA THR A 35 3.40 21.36 14.40
C THR A 35 2.00 21.81 14.02
N GLY A 36 0.96 21.07 14.44
CA GLY A 36 -0.44 21.42 14.19
C GLY A 36 -0.88 21.24 12.73
N LYS A 37 -0.17 20.40 11.95
CA LYS A 37 -0.44 20.13 10.54
C LYS A 37 -1.19 18.82 10.30
N ALA A 38 -1.60 18.12 11.35
CA ALA A 38 -2.43 16.94 11.23
C ALA A 38 -3.77 17.30 10.56
N ALA A 39 -4.19 16.47 9.61
CA ALA A 39 -5.50 16.60 8.98
C ALA A 39 -6.62 16.08 9.90
N GLY A 40 -7.82 16.63 9.74
CA GLY A 40 -9.00 16.22 10.51
C GLY A 40 -8.86 16.48 12.01
N ALA A 41 -9.41 15.60 12.83
CA ALA A 41 -9.37 15.73 14.30
C ALA A 41 -8.04 15.27 14.92
N GLY A 42 -7.11 14.71 14.13
CA GLY A 42 -5.81 14.22 14.61
C GLY A 42 -5.87 12.94 15.46
N ASP A 43 -7.04 12.31 15.58
CA ASP A 43 -7.31 11.16 16.46
C ASP A 43 -7.27 9.80 15.76
N GLN A 44 -6.85 9.77 14.49
CA GLN A 44 -6.81 8.56 13.66
C GLN A 44 -5.41 7.98 13.45
N VAL A 45 -4.36 8.64 13.97
CA VAL A 45 -2.96 8.21 13.79
C VAL A 45 -2.78 6.76 14.27
N GLY A 46 -2.18 5.90 13.44
CA GLY A 46 -1.94 4.49 13.75
C GLY A 46 -3.14 3.56 13.56
N THR A 47 -4.33 4.09 13.22
CA THR A 47 -5.46 3.24 12.86
C THR A 47 -5.23 2.57 11.50
N VAL A 48 -5.90 1.44 11.26
CA VAL A 48 -5.76 0.69 10.00
C VAL A 48 -5.96 1.56 8.75
N LEU A 49 -6.93 2.48 8.75
CA LEU A 49 -7.17 3.37 7.61
C LEU A 49 -6.12 4.47 7.48
N TYR A 50 -5.58 4.95 8.60
CA TYR A 50 -4.47 5.89 8.58
C TYR A 50 -3.21 5.23 8.03
N ASN A 51 -2.89 4.01 8.51
CA ASN A 51 -1.82 3.16 7.99
C ASN A 51 -1.94 2.96 6.47
N ARG A 52 -3.15 2.68 5.98
CA ARG A 52 -3.40 2.55 4.53
C ARG A 52 -3.07 3.83 3.75
N GLY A 53 -3.44 4.99 4.30
CA GLY A 53 -3.12 6.28 3.69
C GLY A 53 -1.62 6.57 3.71
N VAL A 54 -0.94 6.30 4.82
CA VAL A 54 0.52 6.42 4.95
C VAL A 54 1.23 5.52 3.94
N TYR A 55 0.81 4.26 3.82
CA TYR A 55 1.39 3.31 2.87
C TYR A 55 1.21 3.78 1.43
N ALA A 56 0.00 4.16 1.05
CA ALA A 56 -0.28 4.65 -0.29
C ALA A 56 0.55 5.91 -0.62
N ALA A 57 0.69 6.84 0.34
CA ALA A 57 1.50 8.03 0.17
C ALA A 57 3.00 7.70 0.02
N MET A 58 3.51 6.73 0.77
CA MET A 58 4.88 6.22 0.64
C MET A 58 5.12 5.66 -0.77
N LEU A 59 4.24 4.76 -1.24
CA LEU A 59 4.36 4.12 -2.55
C LEU A 59 4.34 5.13 -3.70
N VAL A 60 3.40 6.08 -3.67
CA VAL A 60 3.30 7.14 -4.69
C VAL A 60 4.51 8.07 -4.63
N SER A 61 5.04 8.35 -3.45
CA SER A 61 6.23 9.20 -3.30
C SER A 61 7.49 8.51 -3.83
N GLU A 62 7.64 7.21 -3.59
CA GLU A 62 8.75 6.42 -4.15
C GLU A 62 8.64 6.27 -5.67
N ALA A 63 7.44 6.04 -6.21
CA ALA A 63 7.25 6.02 -7.66
C ALA A 63 7.56 7.37 -8.32
N ALA A 64 7.21 8.49 -7.67
CA ALA A 64 7.55 9.82 -8.14
C ALA A 64 9.08 10.04 -8.12
N ARG A 65 9.76 9.55 -7.07
CA ARG A 65 11.22 9.59 -6.98
C ARG A 65 11.87 8.76 -8.10
N THR A 66 11.40 7.53 -8.33
CA THR A 66 11.86 6.70 -9.45
C THR A 66 11.67 7.41 -10.79
N ALA A 67 10.52 8.06 -11.02
CA ALA A 67 10.28 8.86 -12.22
C ALA A 67 11.28 10.03 -12.35
N GLN A 68 11.56 10.75 -11.25
CA GLN A 68 12.54 11.84 -11.25
C GLN A 68 13.95 11.34 -11.59
N GLU A 69 14.33 10.15 -11.10
CA GLU A 69 15.61 9.51 -11.37
C GLU A 69 15.72 9.06 -12.85
N ILE A 70 14.68 8.42 -13.39
CA ILE A 70 14.61 8.00 -14.80
C ILE A 70 14.74 9.20 -15.75
N HIS A 71 14.02 10.29 -15.46
CA HIS A 71 13.88 11.41 -16.39
C HIS A 71 14.82 12.59 -16.11
N GLY A 72 15.53 12.57 -14.97
CA GLY A 72 16.45 13.63 -14.58
C GLY A 72 15.80 15.00 -14.33
N VAL A 73 14.50 15.02 -14.02
CA VAL A 73 13.72 16.26 -13.78
C VAL A 73 12.98 16.16 -12.46
N SER A 74 12.89 17.28 -11.72
CA SER A 74 12.13 17.31 -10.46
C SER A 74 10.62 17.44 -10.67
N ASN A 75 10.20 18.21 -11.67
CA ASN A 75 8.79 18.40 -12.01
C ASN A 75 8.37 17.40 -13.09
N ILE A 76 7.93 16.22 -12.65
CA ILE A 76 7.50 15.14 -13.53
C ILE A 76 6.13 15.43 -14.15
N THR A 77 5.92 14.96 -15.38
CA THR A 77 4.61 14.91 -16.03
C THR A 77 3.83 13.65 -15.63
N GLY A 78 2.54 13.57 -15.98
CA GLY A 78 1.74 12.37 -15.74
C GLY A 78 2.29 11.11 -16.43
N GLY A 79 2.80 11.24 -17.66
CA GLY A 79 3.44 10.11 -18.35
C GLY A 79 4.71 9.64 -17.66
N GLN A 80 5.52 10.58 -17.16
CA GLN A 80 6.74 10.25 -16.41
C GLN A 80 6.41 9.59 -15.07
N MET A 81 5.32 10.02 -14.40
CA MET A 81 4.83 9.36 -13.20
C MET A 81 4.44 7.90 -13.47
N ARG A 82 3.76 7.62 -14.58
CA ARG A 82 3.47 6.25 -15.01
C ARG A 82 4.76 5.45 -15.18
N ASP A 83 5.76 5.99 -15.90
CA ASP A 83 7.04 5.28 -16.10
C ASP A 83 7.75 4.94 -14.77
N GLY A 84 7.61 5.80 -13.75
CA GLY A 84 8.13 5.54 -12.42
C GLY A 84 7.32 4.51 -11.62
N MET A 85 5.98 4.50 -11.77
CA MET A 85 5.13 3.46 -11.20
C MET A 85 5.43 2.09 -11.82
N GLU A 86 5.58 2.02 -13.15
CA GLU A 86 5.89 0.79 -13.91
C GLU A 86 7.32 0.26 -13.68
N GLN A 87 8.13 0.95 -12.87
CA GLN A 87 9.46 0.52 -12.43
C GLN A 87 9.59 0.57 -10.90
N LEU A 88 8.47 0.63 -10.18
CA LEU A 88 8.48 0.68 -8.74
C LEU A 88 8.88 -0.68 -8.17
N GLU A 89 9.94 -0.68 -7.36
CA GLU A 89 10.40 -1.83 -6.59
C GLU A 89 10.36 -1.48 -5.10
N ILE A 90 9.63 -2.28 -4.32
CA ILE A 90 9.51 -2.16 -2.87
C ILE A 90 10.11 -3.40 -2.24
N THR A 91 11.29 -3.24 -1.65
CA THR A 91 11.99 -4.26 -0.86
C THR A 91 11.82 -3.96 0.63
N GLU A 92 12.06 -4.95 1.50
CA GLU A 92 12.08 -4.74 2.94
C GLU A 92 13.18 -3.74 3.33
N GLU A 93 14.35 -3.79 2.68
CA GLU A 93 15.40 -2.79 2.90
C GLU A 93 14.90 -1.37 2.65
N LYS A 94 14.14 -1.16 1.56
CA LYS A 94 13.55 0.14 1.25
C LYS A 94 12.49 0.53 2.28
N MET A 95 11.60 -0.38 2.65
CA MET A 95 10.55 -0.11 3.65
C MET A 95 11.15 0.24 5.02
N ALA A 96 12.14 -0.53 5.48
CA ALA A 96 12.88 -0.24 6.71
C ALA A 96 13.61 1.12 6.66
N ALA A 97 14.26 1.45 5.54
CA ALA A 97 14.92 2.75 5.35
C ALA A 97 13.93 3.93 5.35
N LEU A 98 12.68 3.72 4.96
CA LEU A 98 11.59 4.68 5.02
C LEU A 98 10.87 4.70 6.38
N GLY A 99 11.34 3.91 7.35
CA GLY A 99 10.82 3.87 8.70
C GLY A 99 9.56 3.02 8.87
N LEU A 100 9.30 2.08 7.96
CA LEU A 100 8.19 1.14 7.98
C LEU A 100 8.67 -0.32 7.80
N PRO A 101 9.58 -0.83 8.65
CA PRO A 101 10.03 -2.22 8.55
C PRO A 101 8.88 -3.22 8.67
N ASP A 102 8.91 -4.30 7.90
CA ASP A 102 7.91 -5.38 7.88
C ASP A 102 6.45 -4.88 7.73
N PHE A 103 6.27 -3.74 7.09
CA PHE A 103 4.95 -3.09 7.02
C PHE A 103 4.07 -3.63 5.90
N GLY A 104 4.64 -4.26 4.89
CA GLY A 104 3.93 -4.88 3.79
C GLY A 104 4.78 -5.95 3.13
N PRO A 105 4.25 -6.65 2.12
CA PRO A 105 5.04 -7.57 1.31
C PRO A 105 6.04 -6.81 0.43
N GLU A 106 7.11 -7.47 0.04
CA GLU A 106 7.96 -7.01 -1.07
C GLU A 106 7.21 -7.21 -2.39
N PHE A 107 7.40 -6.29 -3.34
CA PHE A 107 6.84 -6.43 -4.68
C PHE A 107 7.54 -5.54 -5.70
N SER A 108 7.34 -5.89 -6.97
CA SER A 108 7.69 -5.05 -8.12
C SER A 108 6.47 -4.80 -8.98
N VAL A 109 6.48 -3.67 -9.68
CA VAL A 109 5.47 -3.27 -10.66
C VAL A 109 6.13 -3.24 -12.03
N SER A 110 5.36 -3.57 -13.07
CA SER A 110 5.79 -3.50 -14.47
C SER A 110 4.66 -2.96 -15.34
N CYS A 111 4.93 -2.67 -16.62
CA CYS A 111 3.88 -2.33 -17.59
C CYS A 111 2.76 -3.40 -17.62
N ASP A 112 3.16 -4.68 -17.64
CA ASP A 112 2.22 -5.82 -17.69
C ASP A 112 1.53 -6.10 -16.34
N ASN A 113 2.07 -5.61 -15.23
CA ASN A 113 1.53 -5.84 -13.89
C ASN A 113 1.50 -4.56 -13.05
N HIS A 114 0.35 -3.87 -13.07
CA HIS A 114 0.07 -2.70 -12.24
C HIS A 114 -0.44 -3.05 -10.83
N GLY A 115 -0.80 -4.32 -10.58
CA GLY A 115 -1.41 -4.78 -9.34
C GLY A 115 -0.42 -5.34 -8.30
N GLY A 116 0.84 -5.54 -8.70
CA GLY A 116 1.83 -6.27 -7.90
C GLY A 116 1.50 -7.76 -7.81
N GLU A 117 2.02 -8.43 -6.78
CA GLU A 117 1.97 -9.90 -6.72
C GLU A 117 0.73 -10.46 -6.00
N GLY A 118 -0.12 -9.59 -5.43
CA GLY A 118 -1.40 -10.00 -4.81
C GLY A 118 -1.27 -10.62 -3.41
N PHE A 119 -0.26 -10.22 -2.64
CA PHE A 119 -0.06 -10.70 -1.28
C PHE A 119 -1.04 -10.07 -0.29
N VAL A 120 -1.65 -10.92 0.55
CA VAL A 120 -2.56 -10.51 1.63
C VAL A 120 -2.29 -11.33 2.89
N ALA A 121 -2.55 -10.73 4.05
CA ALA A 121 -2.50 -11.37 5.35
C ALA A 121 -3.85 -11.26 6.06
N VAL A 122 -4.01 -12.01 7.16
CA VAL A 122 -5.19 -11.96 8.01
C VAL A 122 -4.87 -11.16 9.27
N THR A 123 -5.71 -10.18 9.56
CA THR A 123 -5.73 -9.50 10.87
C THR A 123 -6.92 -9.96 11.69
N GLN A 124 -6.79 -9.87 13.01
CA GLN A 124 -7.84 -10.18 13.96
C GLN A 124 -8.05 -9.01 14.93
N TRP A 125 -9.31 -8.65 15.18
CA TRP A 125 -9.70 -7.64 16.15
C TRP A 125 -9.69 -8.21 17.57
N ASP A 126 -8.99 -7.53 18.47
CA ASP A 126 -9.05 -7.73 19.92
C ASP A 126 -9.94 -6.63 20.52
N ALA A 127 -11.11 -7.02 21.04
CA ALA A 127 -12.07 -6.05 21.56
C ALA A 127 -11.70 -5.51 22.96
N GLU A 128 -10.89 -6.25 23.73
CA GLU A 128 -10.43 -5.86 25.06
C GLU A 128 -9.32 -4.82 24.94
N ALA A 129 -8.27 -5.13 24.16
CA ALA A 129 -7.18 -4.22 23.86
C ALA A 129 -7.60 -3.07 22.93
N LYS A 130 -8.67 -3.27 22.13
CA LYS A 130 -9.13 -2.38 21.06
C LYS A 130 -8.08 -2.21 19.96
N GLU A 131 -7.43 -3.31 19.61
CA GLU A 131 -6.31 -3.34 18.68
C GLU A 131 -6.53 -4.39 17.58
N TRP A 132 -5.84 -4.17 16.46
CA TRP A 132 -5.75 -5.16 15.40
C TRP A 132 -4.41 -5.89 15.53
N ASN A 133 -4.45 -7.20 15.38
CA ASN A 133 -3.26 -8.05 15.39
C ASN A 133 -3.11 -8.75 14.05
N LEU A 134 -1.88 -8.83 13.53
CA LEU A 134 -1.57 -9.70 12.40
C LEU A 134 -1.51 -11.15 12.89
N VAL A 135 -2.29 -12.05 12.29
CA VAL A 135 -2.43 -13.45 12.75
C VAL A 135 -2.04 -14.48 11.67
N SER A 136 -1.47 -14.02 10.56
CA SER A 136 -0.88 -14.86 9.52
C SER A 136 0.29 -14.12 8.86
N ASP A 137 1.13 -14.88 8.16
CA ASP A 137 2.05 -14.31 7.19
C ASP A 137 1.27 -13.73 5.99
N PHE A 138 1.96 -12.92 5.17
CA PHE A 138 1.47 -12.53 3.85
C PHE A 138 1.53 -13.74 2.91
N MET A 139 0.39 -14.04 2.28
CA MET A 139 0.24 -15.14 1.34
C MET A 139 -0.20 -14.60 -0.02
N GLN A 140 0.38 -15.14 -1.08
CA GLN A 140 0.03 -14.77 -2.44
C GLN A 140 -1.33 -15.36 -2.85
N SER A 141 -2.14 -14.57 -3.56
CA SER A 141 -3.30 -15.11 -4.26
C SER A 141 -2.90 -16.04 -5.41
N ASP A 142 -3.77 -16.99 -5.76
CA ASP A 142 -3.52 -17.98 -6.81
C ASP A 142 -3.57 -17.35 -8.22
N GLN A 143 -2.41 -16.94 -8.73
CA GLN A 143 -2.29 -16.27 -10.02
C GLN A 143 -2.56 -17.20 -11.21
N ASP A 144 -2.35 -18.51 -11.06
CA ASP A 144 -2.68 -19.48 -12.13
C ASP A 144 -4.20 -19.50 -12.41
N VAL A 145 -5.00 -19.15 -11.40
CA VAL A 145 -6.46 -19.02 -11.51
C VAL A 145 -6.87 -17.59 -11.89
N ILE A 146 -6.21 -16.58 -11.32
CA ILE A 146 -6.64 -15.18 -11.44
C ILE A 146 -6.12 -14.53 -12.74
N GLN A 147 -4.88 -14.78 -13.14
CA GLN A 147 -4.27 -14.12 -14.31
C GLN A 147 -5.05 -14.36 -15.61
N PRO A 148 -5.55 -15.58 -15.92
CA PRO A 148 -6.37 -15.78 -17.12
C PRO A 148 -7.64 -14.91 -17.15
N LEU A 149 -8.23 -14.63 -15.99
CA LEU A 149 -9.41 -13.76 -15.87
C LEU A 149 -9.02 -12.29 -16.09
N ILE A 150 -7.89 -11.85 -15.54
CA ILE A 150 -7.33 -10.51 -15.78
C ILE A 150 -7.07 -10.30 -17.27
N ASP A 151 -6.44 -11.26 -17.93
CA ASP A 151 -6.10 -11.18 -19.36
C ASP A 151 -7.37 -11.12 -20.24
N GLU A 152 -8.37 -11.95 -19.93
CA GLU A 152 -9.65 -11.97 -20.64
C GLU A 152 -10.38 -10.63 -20.50
N ASP A 153 -10.57 -10.15 -19.27
CA ASP A 153 -11.31 -8.92 -18.99
C ASP A 153 -10.59 -7.68 -19.53
N SER A 154 -9.26 -7.62 -19.38
CA SER A 154 -8.45 -6.50 -19.90
C SER A 154 -8.53 -6.43 -21.42
N LYS A 155 -8.44 -7.58 -22.10
CA LYS A 155 -8.54 -7.66 -23.57
C LYS A 155 -9.94 -7.34 -24.07
N ALA A 156 -10.97 -7.79 -23.36
CA ALA A 156 -12.36 -7.49 -23.69
C ALA A 156 -12.61 -5.98 -23.59
N TYR A 157 -12.19 -5.34 -22.49
CA TYR A 157 -12.31 -3.91 -22.30
C TYR A 157 -11.55 -3.11 -23.37
N ALA A 158 -10.32 -3.52 -23.69
CA ALA A 158 -9.52 -2.86 -24.74
C ALA A 158 -10.20 -2.95 -26.12
N THR A 159 -10.77 -4.11 -26.46
CA THR A 159 -11.50 -4.31 -27.73
C THR A 159 -12.76 -3.43 -27.79
N GLU A 160 -13.56 -3.40 -26.71
CA GLU A 160 -14.79 -2.61 -26.65
C GLU A 160 -14.52 -1.10 -26.83
N ASN A 161 -13.40 -0.63 -26.28
CA ASN A 161 -13.04 0.78 -26.25
C ASN A 161 -12.04 1.19 -27.35
N ALA A 162 -11.71 0.30 -28.28
CA ALA A 162 -10.70 0.52 -29.33
C ALA A 162 -9.35 1.03 -28.79
N ILE A 163 -8.89 0.44 -27.68
CA ILE A 163 -7.61 0.73 -27.04
C ILE A 163 -6.56 -0.25 -27.59
N GLU A 164 -5.45 0.27 -28.10
CA GLU A 164 -4.27 -0.54 -28.45
C GLU A 164 -3.44 -0.82 -27.19
N GLY A 165 -2.92 -2.05 -27.10
CA GLY A 165 -1.99 -2.45 -26.02
C GLY A 165 -0.72 -1.61 -26.07
N ASN A 166 -0.31 -1.09 -24.90
CA ASN A 166 0.92 -0.29 -24.75
C ASN A 166 1.98 -1.02 -23.92
N CYS A 167 1.64 -2.23 -23.51
CA CYS A 167 2.45 -3.35 -23.10
C CYS A 167 1.96 -4.51 -24.01
#